data_AF-A0A2S1KV51-F1
#
_entry.id   AF-A0A2S1KV51-F1
#
_cell.length_a   1.000
_cell.length_b   1.000
_cell.length_c   1.000
_cell.angle_alpha   90.00
_cell.angle_beta   90.00
_cell.angle_gamma   90.00
#
_symmetry.space_group_name_H-M   'P 1'
#
loop_
_entity.id
_entity.type
_entity.pdbx_description
1 polymer ?
#
loop_
_entity_poly.entity_id
_entity_poly.type
_entity_poly.pdbx_seq_one_letter_code
_entity_poly.pdbx_strand_id
1 'polypeptide(L)'
;MTVNYNGTIFTKDISSLLGSNTAMSFSISASTGFYTNLQQLKNISFNYTIAQGNVISKYVDDQGNEISESTSTSGDLDTLYSTAQKTIPGYTFNKIDPTGALATGKFTANDQTVTYVYTKNAPTVTTETKTVNENIDYVFANGDKAADSHTAAVKFTRQVSTDAVTGEKTYGDWSADQSFDAVKSPIKGYTLIKLKLISKWSRDLLMTYHSR
;
A
#
# COMPACT_ATOMS: atom_id res chain seq x y z
N MET A 1 -41.07 -19.86 -21.70
CA MET A 1 -41.98 -18.81 -22.20
C MET A 1 -43.34 -19.42 -22.48
N THR A 2 -44.41 -18.74 -22.07
CA THR A 2 -45.80 -19.16 -22.31
C THR A 2 -46.57 -18.01 -22.95
N VAL A 3 -47.32 -18.30 -24.02
CA VAL A 3 -48.17 -17.33 -24.73
C VAL A 3 -49.59 -17.89 -24.79
N ASN A 4 -50.58 -17.07 -24.42
CA ASN A 4 -52.00 -17.41 -24.59
C ASN A 4 -52.60 -16.48 -25.66
N TYR A 5 -53.17 -17.08 -26.71
CA TYR A 5 -53.87 -16.37 -27.75
C TYR A 5 -55.24 -17.00 -27.99
N ASN A 6 -56.31 -16.24 -27.74
CA ASN A 6 -57.69 -16.67 -27.90
C ASN A 6 -58.00 -18.02 -27.21
N GLY A 7 -57.50 -18.22 -25.99
CA GLY A 7 -57.68 -19.45 -25.21
C GLY A 7 -56.74 -20.60 -25.58
N THR A 8 -55.96 -20.47 -26.65
CA THR A 8 -54.93 -21.44 -27.03
C THR A 8 -53.61 -21.10 -26.36
N ILE A 9 -52.98 -22.09 -25.72
CA ILE A 9 -51.73 -21.91 -24.97
C ILE A 9 -50.57 -22.54 -25.74
N PHE A 10 -49.50 -21.76 -25.92
CA PHE A 10 -48.23 -22.19 -26.49
C PHE A 10 -47.13 -22.06 -25.42
N THR A 11 -46.41 -23.13 -25.14
CA THR A 11 -45.32 -23.14 -24.15
C THR A 11 -44.05 -23.71 -24.76
N LYS A 12 -42.93 -23.04 -24.51
CA LYS A 12 -41.60 -23.49 -24.93
C LYS A 12 -40.55 -23.07 -23.90
N ASP A 13 -39.62 -23.98 -23.59
CA ASP A 13 -38.39 -23.60 -22.89
C ASP A 13 -37.50 -22.78 -23.83
N ILE A 14 -37.11 -21.60 -23.38
CA ILE A 14 -36.30 -20.65 -24.15
C ILE A 14 -34.89 -20.48 -23.57
N SER A 15 -34.51 -21.26 -22.56
CA SER A 15 -33.22 -21.13 -21.85
C SER A 15 -32.03 -21.18 -22.82
N SER A 16 -32.08 -22.07 -23.82
CA SER A 16 -31.05 -22.19 -24.85
C SER A 16 -30.99 -20.98 -25.80
N LEU A 17 -32.07 -20.21 -25.92
CA LEU A 17 -32.13 -19.00 -26.75
C LEU A 17 -31.62 -17.76 -26.00
N LEU A 18 -31.69 -17.77 -24.66
CA LEU A 18 -31.20 -16.67 -23.82
C LEU A 18 -29.68 -16.64 -23.72
N GLY A 19 -29.04 -17.82 -23.69
CA GLY A 19 -27.58 -17.91 -23.51
C GLY A 19 -27.14 -17.26 -22.20
N SER A 20 -26.16 -16.36 -22.27
CA SER A 20 -25.66 -15.58 -21.12
C SER A 20 -26.29 -14.19 -20.96
N ASN A 21 -27.28 -13.84 -21.79
CA ASN A 21 -27.89 -12.51 -21.75
C ASN A 21 -28.77 -12.35 -20.51
N THR A 22 -28.53 -11.31 -19.72
CA THR A 22 -29.32 -10.94 -18.53
C THR A 22 -30.30 -9.80 -18.80
N ALA A 23 -30.23 -9.18 -19.98
CA ALA A 23 -31.05 -8.07 -20.43
C ALA A 23 -31.61 -8.36 -21.83
N MET A 24 -32.85 -7.94 -22.10
CA MET A 24 -33.47 -8.07 -23.42
C MET A 24 -34.21 -6.80 -23.79
N SER A 25 -34.16 -6.43 -25.08
CA SER A 25 -35.11 -5.48 -25.64
C SER A 25 -36.42 -6.20 -25.98
N PHE A 26 -37.54 -5.53 -25.73
CA PHE A 26 -38.86 -6.02 -26.13
C PHE A 26 -39.43 -5.11 -27.21
N SER A 27 -39.82 -5.70 -28.35
CA SER A 27 -40.45 -4.99 -29.44
C SER A 27 -41.67 -5.77 -29.95
N ILE A 28 -42.69 -5.02 -30.36
CA ILE A 28 -43.86 -5.56 -31.06
C ILE A 28 -43.92 -4.82 -32.39
N SER A 29 -43.86 -5.57 -33.48
CA SER A 29 -43.87 -5.02 -34.83
C SER A 29 -45.00 -5.63 -35.65
N ALA A 30 -45.60 -4.80 -36.49
CA ALA A 30 -46.71 -5.11 -37.37
C ALA A 30 -46.45 -4.40 -38.71
N SER A 31 -46.77 -5.04 -39.83
CA SER A 31 -46.56 -4.46 -41.16
C SER A 31 -47.64 -4.92 -42.13
N THR A 32 -47.98 -4.09 -43.10
CA THR A 32 -48.86 -4.45 -44.23
C THR A 32 -48.11 -4.31 -45.56
N GLY A 33 -48.57 -5.06 -46.56
CA GLY A 33 -48.08 -4.99 -47.93
C GLY A 33 -49.27 -4.98 -48.89
N PHE A 34 -49.23 -5.80 -49.95
CA PHE A 34 -50.38 -5.96 -50.86
C PHE A 34 -51.65 -6.43 -50.14
N TYR A 35 -51.48 -7.28 -49.12
CA TYR A 35 -52.56 -7.64 -48.20
C TYR A 35 -52.49 -6.78 -46.95
N THR A 36 -53.65 -6.26 -46.56
CA THR A 36 -53.78 -5.33 -45.45
C THR A 36 -54.81 -5.84 -44.44
N ASN A 37 -54.61 -5.43 -43.20
CA ASN A 37 -55.56 -5.58 -42.13
C ASN A 37 -55.29 -4.50 -41.08
N LEU A 38 -56.28 -4.24 -40.23
CA LEU A 38 -56.09 -3.39 -39.05
C LEU A 38 -55.30 -4.18 -38.00
N GLN A 39 -54.07 -3.75 -37.74
CA GLN A 39 -53.20 -4.36 -36.74
C GLN A 39 -53.15 -3.43 -35.52
N GLN A 40 -53.68 -3.90 -34.40
CA GLN A 40 -53.78 -3.13 -33.16
C GLN A 40 -53.41 -4.00 -31.97
N LEU A 41 -52.77 -3.37 -30.99
CA LEU A 41 -52.50 -3.95 -29.68
C LEU A 41 -53.13 -3.04 -28.63
N LYS A 42 -53.95 -3.62 -27.75
CA LYS A 42 -54.37 -2.96 -26.52
C LYS A 42 -53.49 -3.48 -25.37
N ASN A 43 -52.51 -2.69 -24.95
CA ASN A 43 -51.69 -3.04 -23.79
C ASN A 43 -52.51 -2.83 -22.50
N ILE A 44 -52.78 -3.91 -21.77
CA ILE A 44 -53.51 -3.86 -20.49
C ILE A 44 -52.52 -3.78 -19.32
N SER A 45 -51.44 -4.57 -19.36
CA SER A 45 -50.36 -4.56 -18.38
C SER A 45 -49.12 -5.21 -18.98
N PHE A 46 -47.96 -4.66 -18.67
CA PHE A 46 -46.66 -5.23 -19.02
C PHE A 46 -45.75 -5.13 -17.81
N ASN A 47 -45.48 -6.26 -17.17
CA ASN A 47 -44.66 -6.34 -15.96
C ASN A 47 -43.30 -6.95 -16.32
N TYR A 48 -42.24 -6.30 -15.88
CA TYR A 48 -40.86 -6.73 -16.12
C TYR A 48 -39.96 -6.29 -14.97
N THR A 49 -38.82 -6.96 -14.81
CA THR A 49 -37.71 -6.48 -13.98
C THR A 49 -36.76 -5.69 -14.86
N ILE A 50 -36.27 -4.55 -14.36
CA ILE A 50 -35.23 -3.80 -15.06
C ILE A 50 -33.97 -4.68 -15.12
N ALA A 51 -33.29 -4.70 -16.26
CA ALA A 51 -32.01 -5.38 -16.36
C ALA A 51 -30.99 -4.72 -15.41
N GLN A 52 -29.98 -5.47 -14.98
CA GLN A 52 -28.90 -4.93 -14.16
C GLN A 52 -27.62 -4.73 -14.99
N GLY A 53 -26.86 -3.69 -14.66
CA GLY A 53 -25.49 -3.48 -15.12
C GLY A 53 -24.50 -3.64 -13.97
N ASN A 54 -23.22 -3.89 -14.27
CA ASN A 54 -22.17 -3.97 -13.26
C ASN A 54 -21.18 -2.81 -13.38
N VAL A 55 -20.71 -2.34 -12.24
CA VAL A 55 -19.60 -1.39 -12.13
C VAL A 55 -18.50 -2.05 -11.31
N ILE A 56 -17.31 -2.14 -11.91
CA ILE A 56 -16.12 -2.73 -11.31
C ILE A 56 -15.18 -1.58 -10.92
N SER A 57 -14.76 -1.52 -9.67
CA SER A 57 -13.71 -0.61 -9.21
C SER A 57 -12.38 -1.35 -9.14
N LYS A 58 -11.38 -0.88 -9.88
CA LYS A 58 -10.01 -1.38 -9.86
C LYS A 58 -9.09 -0.41 -9.12
N TYR A 59 -8.07 -0.95 -8.46
CA TYR A 59 -7.09 -0.16 -7.69
C TYR A 59 -5.69 -0.54 -8.15
N VAL A 60 -5.05 0.37 -8.89
CA VAL A 60 -3.78 0.10 -9.57
C VAL A 60 -2.71 1.14 -9.23
N ASP A 61 -1.45 0.77 -9.39
CA ASP A 61 -0.34 1.74 -9.39
C ASP A 61 -0.23 2.52 -10.71
N ASP A 62 0.76 3.39 -10.82
CA ASP A 62 1.05 4.21 -11.99
C ASP A 62 1.49 3.41 -13.23
N GLN A 63 1.83 2.12 -13.06
CA GLN A 63 2.19 1.19 -14.12
C GLN A 63 1.00 0.29 -14.52
N GLY A 64 -0.14 0.40 -13.83
CA GLY A 64 -1.33 -0.40 -14.07
C GLY A 64 -1.34 -1.75 -13.35
N ASN A 65 -0.41 -2.02 -12.44
CA ASN A 65 -0.42 -3.24 -11.62
C ASN A 65 -1.50 -3.14 -10.55
N GLU A 66 -2.25 -4.22 -10.31
CA GLU A 66 -3.25 -4.27 -9.25
C GLU A 66 -2.57 -4.32 -7.87
N ILE A 67 -2.91 -3.35 -7.01
CA ILE A 67 -2.32 -3.17 -5.67
C ILE A 67 -3.33 -3.41 -4.54
N SER A 68 -4.60 -3.62 -4.88
CA SER A 68 -5.66 -4.02 -3.98
C SER A 68 -6.77 -4.70 -4.77
N GLU A 69 -7.46 -5.65 -4.15
CA GLU A 69 -8.56 -6.38 -4.78
C GLU A 69 -9.63 -5.44 -5.35
N SER A 70 -10.03 -5.71 -6.58
CA SER A 70 -11.15 -5.06 -7.23
C SER A 70 -12.48 -5.32 -6.51
N THR A 71 -13.42 -4.38 -6.59
CA THR A 71 -14.79 -4.55 -6.06
C THR A 71 -15.81 -4.43 -7.19
N SER A 72 -16.96 -5.09 -7.05
CA SER A 72 -18.04 -5.01 -8.04
C SER A 72 -19.38 -4.73 -7.36
N THR A 73 -20.17 -3.85 -7.98
CA THR A 73 -21.54 -3.54 -7.57
C THR A 73 -22.44 -3.66 -8.79
N SER A 74 -23.62 -4.24 -8.62
CA SER A 74 -24.66 -4.28 -9.65
C SER A 74 -25.84 -3.38 -9.28
N GLY A 75 -26.56 -2.92 -10.29
CA GLY A 75 -27.79 -2.14 -10.09
C GLY A 75 -28.61 -2.04 -11.38
N ASP A 76 -29.88 -1.67 -11.23
CA ASP A 76 -30.81 -1.51 -12.34
C ASP A 76 -30.28 -0.48 -13.34
N LEU A 77 -30.45 -0.77 -14.64
CA LEU A 77 -30.06 0.16 -15.70
C LEU A 77 -30.68 1.56 -15.48
N ASP A 78 -29.93 2.59 -15.86
CA ASP A 78 -30.27 4.01 -15.71
C ASP A 78 -30.38 4.53 -14.26
N THR A 79 -30.17 3.69 -13.25
CA THR A 79 -30.03 4.13 -11.86
C THR A 79 -28.60 4.60 -11.57
N LEU A 80 -28.46 5.51 -10.60
CA LEU A 80 -27.17 6.10 -10.25
C LEU A 80 -26.30 5.09 -9.49
N TYR A 81 -25.00 5.09 -9.79
CA TYR A 81 -23.99 4.46 -8.96
C TYR A 81 -23.00 5.48 -8.40
N SER A 82 -22.33 5.08 -7.32
CA SER A 82 -21.15 5.76 -6.80
C SER A 82 -20.15 4.73 -6.32
N THR A 83 -18.89 4.94 -6.65
CA THR A 83 -17.75 4.13 -6.18
C THR A 83 -16.82 4.98 -5.31
N ALA A 84 -16.07 4.33 -4.43
CA ALA A 84 -15.14 4.98 -3.53
C ALA A 84 -13.70 4.50 -3.74
N GLN A 85 -12.76 5.44 -3.60
CA GLN A 85 -11.34 5.11 -3.47
C GLN A 85 -11.08 4.39 -2.15
N LYS A 86 -10.05 3.54 -2.12
CA LYS A 86 -9.53 2.91 -0.89
C LYS A 86 -8.32 3.67 -0.35
N THR A 87 -8.12 3.59 0.97
CA THR A 87 -6.81 3.86 1.57
C THR A 87 -5.97 2.59 1.48
N ILE A 88 -4.83 2.68 0.79
CA ILE A 88 -3.95 1.53 0.55
C ILE A 88 -2.60 1.81 1.22
N PRO A 89 -2.15 1.00 2.20
CA PRO A 89 -0.87 1.19 2.86
C PRO A 89 0.29 1.29 1.87
N GLY A 90 1.15 2.28 2.04
CA GLY A 90 2.30 2.51 1.16
C GLY A 90 1.99 3.24 -0.15
N TYR A 91 0.74 3.62 -0.38
CA TYR A 91 0.32 4.33 -1.59
C TYR A 91 -0.49 5.59 -1.26
N THR A 92 -0.43 6.57 -2.15
CA THR A 92 -1.25 7.79 -2.11
C THR A 92 -2.13 7.82 -3.36
N PHE A 93 -3.43 8.10 -3.19
CA PHE A 93 -4.34 8.26 -4.31
C PHE A 93 -3.89 9.41 -5.21
N ASN A 94 -3.85 9.16 -6.52
CA ASN A 94 -3.47 10.15 -7.52
C ASN A 94 -4.70 10.65 -8.29
N LYS A 95 -5.37 9.75 -9.02
CA LYS A 95 -6.51 10.10 -9.89
C LYS A 95 -7.38 8.90 -10.22
N ILE A 96 -8.55 9.16 -10.78
CA ILE A 96 -9.31 8.16 -11.54
C ILE A 96 -8.81 8.21 -12.99
N ASP A 97 -8.59 7.05 -13.60
CA ASP A 97 -8.21 6.94 -15.01
C ASP A 97 -9.33 7.50 -15.91
N PRO A 98 -9.08 8.58 -16.68
CA PRO A 98 -10.09 9.19 -17.53
C PRO A 98 -10.47 8.33 -18.76
N THR A 99 -9.72 7.27 -19.06
CA THR A 99 -10.05 6.34 -20.16
C THR A 99 -11.16 5.34 -19.77
N GLY A 100 -11.40 5.17 -18.47
CA GLY A 100 -12.47 4.32 -17.93
C GLY A 100 -13.76 5.07 -17.62
N ALA A 101 -14.61 4.45 -16.79
CA ALA A 101 -15.80 5.08 -16.24
C ALA A 101 -15.45 6.03 -15.09
N LEU A 102 -16.30 7.05 -14.88
CA LEU A 102 -16.19 7.98 -13.76
C LEU A 102 -16.66 7.34 -12.44
N ALA A 103 -16.23 7.88 -11.29
CA ALA A 103 -16.65 7.36 -9.97
C ALA A 103 -18.15 7.50 -9.68
N THR A 104 -18.85 8.34 -10.44
CA THR A 104 -20.30 8.46 -10.39
C THR A 104 -20.84 8.43 -11.81
N GLY A 105 -22.01 7.84 -11.95
CA GLY A 105 -22.65 7.68 -13.26
C GLY A 105 -23.94 6.92 -13.13
N LYS A 106 -24.41 6.38 -14.24
CA LYS A 106 -25.54 5.46 -14.29
C LYS A 106 -25.09 4.09 -14.75
N PHE A 107 -25.70 3.05 -14.20
CA PHE A 107 -25.48 1.68 -14.67
C PHE A 107 -25.89 1.56 -16.15
N THR A 108 -24.99 0.99 -16.94
CA THR A 108 -25.23 0.69 -18.36
C THR A 108 -25.29 -0.81 -18.61
N ALA A 109 -25.83 -1.21 -19.77
CA ALA A 109 -25.93 -2.62 -20.14
C ALA A 109 -24.55 -3.30 -20.27
N ASN A 110 -23.52 -2.55 -20.66
CA ASN A 110 -22.14 -3.02 -20.65
C ASN A 110 -21.52 -2.78 -19.28
N ASP A 111 -20.69 -3.72 -18.85
CA ASP A 111 -19.89 -3.58 -17.64
C ASP A 111 -19.02 -2.32 -17.73
N GLN A 112 -19.04 -1.53 -16.66
CA GLN A 112 -18.27 -0.30 -16.52
C GLN A 112 -17.11 -0.55 -15.58
N THR A 113 -15.93 -0.01 -15.90
CA THR A 113 -14.75 -0.12 -15.03
C THR A 113 -14.28 1.27 -14.61
N VAL A 114 -14.29 1.53 -13.30
CA VAL A 114 -13.69 2.71 -12.68
C VAL A 114 -12.31 2.32 -12.16
N THR A 115 -11.26 2.94 -12.67
CA THR A 115 -9.88 2.63 -12.26
C THR A 115 -9.32 3.75 -11.40
N TYR A 116 -9.08 3.46 -10.12
CA TYR A 116 -8.38 4.35 -9.19
C TYR A 116 -6.88 4.08 -9.29
N VAL A 117 -6.12 5.13 -9.66
CA VAL A 117 -4.67 5.09 -9.86
C VAL A 117 -3.98 5.71 -8.64
N TYR A 118 -2.96 5.03 -8.15
CA TYR A 118 -2.20 5.41 -6.97
C TYR A 118 -0.71 5.58 -7.28
N THR A 119 -0.03 6.38 -6.47
CA THR A 119 1.43 6.55 -6.50
C THR A 119 2.03 5.90 -5.27
N LYS A 120 3.08 5.09 -5.47
CA LYS A 120 3.85 4.49 -4.37
C LYS A 120 4.51 5.60 -3.54
N ASN A 121 4.36 5.54 -2.23
CA ASN A 121 4.93 6.53 -1.33
C ASN A 121 6.46 6.42 -1.30
N ALA A 122 7.14 7.56 -1.12
CA ALA A 122 8.57 7.58 -0.89
C ALA A 122 8.92 6.75 0.36
N PRO A 123 10.09 6.08 0.38
CA PRO A 123 10.51 5.35 1.55
C PRO A 123 10.71 6.30 2.74
N THR A 124 10.48 5.79 3.95
CA THR A 124 10.78 6.55 5.17
C THR A 124 12.26 6.42 5.48
N VAL A 125 12.95 7.55 5.60
CA VAL A 125 14.39 7.60 5.90
C VAL A 125 14.60 8.02 7.35
N THR A 126 15.39 7.23 8.08
CA THR A 126 15.75 7.48 9.48
C THR A 126 17.26 7.35 9.67
N THR A 127 17.79 7.92 10.75
CA THR A 127 19.22 7.80 11.10
C THR A 127 19.39 6.80 12.23
N GLU A 128 20.11 5.71 11.98
CA GLU A 128 20.58 4.83 13.06
C GLU A 128 21.88 5.41 13.63
N THR A 129 21.99 5.46 14.96
CA THR A 129 23.18 5.93 15.65
C THR A 129 23.72 4.85 16.57
N LYS A 130 25.01 4.54 16.45
CA LYS A 130 25.76 3.74 17.42
C LYS A 130 26.81 4.61 18.08
N THR A 131 26.91 4.49 19.41
CA THR A 131 27.88 5.24 20.20
C THR A 131 28.95 4.28 20.69
N VAL A 132 30.22 4.62 20.47
CA VAL A 132 31.36 3.93 21.07
C VAL A 132 31.89 4.85 22.15
N ASN A 133 31.96 4.35 23.38
CA ASN A 133 32.51 5.07 24.52
C ASN A 133 33.97 4.70 24.74
N GLU A 134 34.73 5.67 25.22
CA GLU A 134 36.03 5.50 25.86
C GLU A 134 35.89 5.83 27.34
N ASN A 135 36.37 4.93 28.19
CA ASN A 135 36.57 5.17 29.61
C ASN A 135 38.01 4.82 29.99
N ILE A 136 38.70 5.74 30.66
CA ILE A 136 40.05 5.54 31.19
C ILE A 136 40.02 5.75 32.69
N ASP A 137 40.19 4.66 33.42
CA ASP A 137 40.33 4.69 34.87
C ASP A 137 41.80 4.81 35.25
N TYR A 138 42.08 5.73 36.18
CA TYR A 138 43.42 5.96 36.71
C TYR A 138 43.54 5.39 38.12
N VAL A 139 44.39 4.38 38.31
CA VAL A 139 44.60 3.73 39.62
C VAL A 139 46.08 3.64 39.99
N PHE A 140 46.37 3.64 41.28
CA PHE A 140 47.69 3.30 41.81
C PHE A 140 47.89 1.77 41.80
N ALA A 141 49.13 1.32 41.97
CA ALA A 141 49.46 -0.12 42.00
C ALA A 141 48.71 -0.92 43.08
N ASN A 142 48.27 -0.26 44.16
CA ASN A 142 47.46 -0.86 45.22
C ASN A 142 45.95 -0.97 44.87
N GLY A 143 45.52 -0.45 43.71
CA GLY A 143 44.14 -0.46 43.26
C GLY A 143 43.33 0.79 43.63
N ASP A 144 43.89 1.72 44.41
CA ASP A 144 43.19 2.94 44.79
C ASP A 144 43.07 3.91 43.61
N LYS A 145 41.98 4.69 43.60
CA LYS A 145 41.73 5.72 42.59
C LYS A 145 42.82 6.79 42.67
N ALA A 146 43.50 7.00 41.56
CA ALA A 146 44.60 7.96 41.45
C ALA A 146 44.18 9.31 40.85
N ALA A 147 43.13 9.34 40.02
CA ALA A 147 42.50 10.54 39.50
C ALA A 147 41.06 10.23 39.04
N ASP A 148 40.28 11.27 38.72
CA ASP A 148 38.98 11.09 38.06
C ASP A 148 39.13 10.46 36.68
N SER A 149 38.25 9.50 36.37
CA SER A 149 38.25 8.79 35.11
C SER A 149 37.99 9.74 33.94
N HIS A 150 38.68 9.50 32.84
CA HIS A 150 38.40 10.21 31.60
C HIS A 150 37.33 9.44 30.82
N THR A 151 36.31 10.15 30.36
CA THR A 151 35.27 9.58 29.49
C THR A 151 35.15 10.39 28.21
N ALA A 152 35.08 9.70 27.07
CA ALA A 152 34.77 10.28 25.77
C ALA A 152 33.79 9.38 25.01
N ALA A 153 33.15 9.93 23.97
CA ALA A 153 32.26 9.17 23.11
C ALA A 153 32.39 9.62 21.65
N VAL A 154 32.45 8.66 20.74
CA VAL A 154 32.33 8.89 19.30
C VAL A 154 31.02 8.26 18.79
N LYS A 155 30.35 8.94 17.85
CA LYS A 155 29.06 8.51 17.32
C LYS A 155 29.18 8.16 15.86
N PHE A 156 28.85 6.94 15.52
CA PHE A 156 28.71 6.48 14.15
C PHE A 156 27.24 6.54 13.75
N THR A 157 26.96 7.06 12.56
CA THR A 157 25.59 7.14 12.03
C THR A 157 25.50 6.48 10.67
N ARG A 158 24.33 5.91 10.34
CA ARG A 158 23.99 5.49 8.98
C ARG A 158 22.53 5.79 8.67
N GLN A 159 22.23 5.97 7.39
CA GLN A 159 20.84 6.11 6.94
C GLN A 159 20.18 4.73 6.85
N VAL A 160 18.92 4.66 7.27
CA VAL A 160 18.05 3.49 7.16
C VAL A 160 16.82 3.90 6.38
N SER A 161 16.67 3.36 5.18
CA SER A 161 15.51 3.57 4.32
C SER A 161 14.54 2.41 4.49
N THR A 162 13.26 2.69 4.69
CA THR A 162 12.19 1.69 4.84
C THR A 162 11.20 1.83 3.70
N ASP A 163 11.03 0.78 2.90
CA ASP A 163 10.04 0.75 1.80
C ASP A 163 8.62 0.94 2.34
N ALA A 164 7.86 1.83 1.72
CA ALA A 164 6.54 2.20 2.21
C ALA A 164 5.47 1.09 2.05
N VAL A 165 5.70 0.11 1.18
CA VAL A 165 4.77 -0.99 0.86
C VAL A 165 5.19 -2.27 1.56
N THR A 166 6.45 -2.69 1.40
CA THR A 166 6.93 -3.97 1.94
C THR A 166 7.45 -3.86 3.37
N GLY A 167 7.78 -2.65 3.83
CA GLY A 167 8.46 -2.44 5.11
C GLY A 167 9.92 -2.91 5.11
N GLU A 168 10.47 -3.32 3.97
CA GLU A 168 11.85 -3.77 3.84
C GLU A 168 12.82 -2.62 4.12
N LYS A 169 13.92 -2.93 4.83
CA LYS A 169 14.93 -1.94 5.22
C LYS A 169 16.20 -2.09 4.40
N THR A 170 16.68 -0.98 3.85
CA THR A 170 18.03 -0.87 3.29
C THR A 170 18.87 0.05 4.15
N TYR A 171 20.14 -0.30 4.29
CA TYR A 171 21.09 0.39 5.16
C TYR A 171 22.17 1.02 4.30
N GLY A 172 22.40 2.32 4.50
CA GLY A 172 23.55 3.01 3.94
C GLY A 172 24.83 2.66 4.69
N ASP A 173 25.93 3.22 4.18
CA ASP A 173 27.23 3.12 4.83
C ASP A 173 27.24 3.81 6.19
N TRP A 174 28.06 3.28 7.10
CA TRP A 174 28.38 4.00 8.33
C TRP A 174 29.18 5.26 8.00
N SER A 175 28.98 6.30 8.82
CA SER A 175 29.80 7.50 8.83
C SER A 175 31.29 7.14 8.94
N ALA A 176 32.14 7.99 8.38
CA ALA A 176 33.59 7.79 8.38
C ALA A 176 34.17 7.41 9.75
N ASP A 177 35.28 6.68 9.71
CA ASP A 177 36.03 6.26 10.89
C ASP A 177 36.37 7.46 11.77
N GLN A 178 36.15 7.28 13.08
CA GLN A 178 36.47 8.26 14.09
C GLN A 178 37.48 7.68 15.06
N SER A 179 38.35 8.55 15.57
CA SER A 179 39.35 8.23 16.58
C SER A 179 39.13 9.12 17.79
N PHE A 180 39.37 8.58 18.98
CA PHE A 180 39.46 9.42 20.18
C PHE A 180 40.80 10.12 20.22
N ASP A 181 40.80 11.34 20.76
CA ASP A 181 42.00 12.12 21.00
C ASP A 181 42.95 11.41 21.97
N ALA A 182 44.24 11.74 21.86
CA ALA A 182 45.23 11.23 22.79
C ALA A 182 45.02 11.82 24.19
N VAL A 183 44.81 10.94 25.19
CA VAL A 183 44.58 11.35 26.58
C VAL A 183 45.91 11.47 27.32
N LYS A 184 46.18 12.65 27.88
CA LYS A 184 47.37 12.91 28.72
C LYS A 184 47.10 12.47 30.16
N SER A 185 48.08 11.79 30.78
CA SER A 185 47.98 11.42 32.20
C SER A 185 47.87 12.65 33.10
N PRO A 186 46.87 12.73 34.00
CA PRO A 186 46.72 13.84 34.94
C PRO A 186 47.67 13.74 36.14
N ILE A 187 48.34 12.60 36.34
CA ILE A 187 49.12 12.31 37.56
C ILE A 187 50.58 12.73 37.36
N LYS A 188 51.00 13.82 38.01
CA LYS A 188 52.38 14.32 37.97
C LYS A 188 53.28 13.52 38.92
N GLY A 189 54.50 13.18 38.46
CA GLY A 189 55.53 12.53 39.29
C GLY A 189 55.44 11.00 39.37
N TYR A 190 54.47 10.39 38.67
CA TYR A 190 54.30 8.94 38.58
C TYR A 190 54.59 8.47 37.16
N THR A 191 54.99 7.20 37.01
CA THR A 191 55.19 6.58 35.69
C THR A 191 54.07 5.58 35.42
N LEU A 192 53.54 5.59 34.20
CA LEU A 192 52.59 4.58 33.74
C LEU A 192 53.33 3.24 33.63
N ILE A 193 52.90 2.25 34.41
CA ILE A 193 53.54 0.93 34.43
C ILE A 193 52.70 -0.14 33.71
N LYS A 194 51.40 0.09 33.52
CA LYS A 194 50.52 -0.86 32.84
C LYS A 194 49.34 -0.17 32.18
N LEU A 195 49.08 -0.55 30.93
CA LEU A 195 47.88 -0.20 30.15
C LEU A 195 47.15 -1.50 29.80
N LYS A 196 45.86 -1.60 30.14
CA LYS A 196 45.05 -2.78 29.83
C LYS A 196 43.75 -2.36 29.15
N LEU A 197 43.44 -2.97 28.00
CA LEU A 197 42.12 -2.91 27.37
C LEU A 197 41.16 -3.86 28.09
N ILE A 198 39.95 -3.41 28.42
CA ILE A 198 39.00 -4.12 29.29
C ILE A 198 37.73 -4.52 28.55
N SER A 199 37.44 -3.94 27.39
CA SER A 199 36.27 -4.27 26.57
C SER A 199 36.61 -4.43 25.09
N LYS A 200 35.84 -5.29 24.42
CA LYS A 200 35.94 -5.58 22.98
C LYS A 200 34.96 -4.74 22.15
N TRP A 201 33.92 -4.19 22.77
CA TRP A 201 32.84 -3.44 22.11
C TRP A 201 32.85 -1.94 22.48
N SER A 202 33.72 -1.54 23.41
CA SER A 202 34.05 -0.17 23.83
C SER A 202 35.57 -0.06 24.02
N ARG A 203 36.12 1.16 23.97
CA ARG A 203 37.55 1.40 24.22
C ARG A 203 37.76 1.69 25.70
N ASP A 204 37.59 0.68 26.55
CA ASP A 204 37.78 0.80 28.00
C ASP A 204 39.22 0.46 28.38
N LEU A 205 39.95 1.39 29.00
CA LEU A 205 41.34 1.21 29.41
C LEU A 205 41.53 1.44 30.92
N LEU A 206 42.40 0.63 31.53
CA LEU A 206 42.89 0.85 32.90
C LEU A 206 44.36 1.23 32.84
N MET A 207 44.70 2.38 33.43
CA MET A 207 46.06 2.88 33.56
C MET A 207 46.54 2.75 35.00
N THR A 208 47.58 1.95 35.23
CA THR A 208 48.17 1.74 36.57
C THR A 208 49.47 2.53 36.74
N TYR A 209 49.60 3.25 37.85
CA TYR A 209 50.74 4.12 38.15
C TYR A 209 51.56 3.66 39.36
N HIS A 210 52.86 3.92 39.32
CA HIS A 210 53.80 3.75 40.44
C HIS A 210 54.61 5.03 40.67
N SER A 211 54.97 5.32 41.93
CA SER A 211 55.78 6.48 42.27
C SER A 211 57.18 6.34 41.66
N ARG A 212 57.76 7.46 41.21
CA ARG A 212 59.17 7.49 40.82
C ARG A 212 60.11 7.32 42.01
#